data_AF-A0A1C6I090-F1
#
_entry.id   AF-A0A1C6I090-F1
#
_cell.length_a   1.000
_cell.length_b   1.000
_cell.length_c   1.000
_cell.angle_alpha   90.00
_cell.angle_beta   90.00
_cell.angle_gamma   90.00
#
_symmetry.space_group_name_H-M   'P 1'
#
loop_
_entity.id
_entity.type
_entity.pdbx_description
1 polymer ?
#
loop_
_entity_poly.entity_id
_entity_poly.type
_entity_poly.pdbx_seq_one_letter_code
_entity_poly.pdbx_strand_id
1 'polypeptide(L)'
;MTFWRKNWYYIGGILFVLLAFVMGLWGSSRMSQIQVILVFSWMGMLMHQFEEYAYPGGFPIISNMAGLGELEHPERYPLNARQSFLSNVIFCYLSYIIPILFPHLIWMGASSVLAGVWQLPGHGIAMNIRLKSKYNPGLASTALLQTPVAIYYIWYVVHYMPEQAGQLWWGIPGSLVMLFLTFIVPILFMKDRDSKYPFDDRELYGYNKEHVMRLWEERKAAKAAKEER
;
A
#
# COMPACT_ATOMS: atom_id res chain seq x y z
N MET A 1 9.30 -19.02 8.58
CA MET A 1 9.17 -17.95 7.56
C MET A 1 7.92 -18.06 6.69
N THR A 2 7.52 -19.26 6.24
CA THR A 2 6.35 -19.43 5.34
C THR A 2 5.04 -18.89 5.94
N PHE A 3 4.77 -19.15 7.22
CA PHE A 3 3.58 -18.60 7.90
C PHE A 3 3.50 -17.07 7.80
N TRP A 4 4.56 -16.37 8.22
CA TRP A 4 4.62 -14.90 8.18
C TRP A 4 4.45 -14.34 6.78
N ARG A 5 5.18 -14.91 5.81
CA ARG A 5 5.11 -14.47 4.41
C ARG A 5 3.70 -14.57 3.81
N LYS A 6 2.92 -15.56 4.25
CA LYS A 6 1.59 -15.84 3.72
C LYS A 6 0.44 -15.26 4.53
N ASN A 7 0.67 -14.73 5.73
CA ASN A 7 -0.43 -14.32 6.62
C ASN A 7 -0.25 -12.93 7.25
N TRP A 8 0.80 -12.20 6.89
CA TRP A 8 1.09 -10.89 7.47
C TRP A 8 -0.04 -9.86 7.29
N TYR A 9 -0.79 -9.92 6.18
CA TYR A 9 -1.93 -9.05 5.94
C TYR A 9 -3.11 -9.35 6.87
N TYR A 10 -3.34 -10.63 7.24
CA TYR A 10 -4.32 -10.95 8.28
C TYR A 10 -3.88 -10.46 9.65
N ILE A 11 -2.59 -10.57 9.95
CA ILE A 11 -2.02 -10.01 11.18
C ILE A 11 -2.20 -8.48 11.19
N GLY A 12 -1.97 -7.81 10.06
CA GLY A 12 -2.27 -6.39 9.86
C GLY A 12 -3.75 -6.07 10.11
N GLY A 13 -4.67 -6.89 9.60
CA GLY A 13 -6.11 -6.75 9.88
C GLY A 13 -6.46 -6.93 11.36
N ILE A 14 -5.85 -7.90 12.05
CA ILE A 14 -6.00 -8.08 13.50
C ILE A 14 -5.45 -6.86 14.24
N LEU A 15 -4.27 -6.36 13.86
CA LEU A 15 -3.68 -5.16 14.43
C LEU A 15 -4.57 -3.93 14.24
N PHE A 16 -5.19 -3.78 13.07
CA PHE A 16 -6.17 -2.72 12.81
C PHE A 16 -7.33 -2.77 13.82
N VAL A 17 -7.92 -3.95 14.04
CA VAL A 17 -9.02 -4.13 15.01
C VAL A 17 -8.55 -3.81 16.43
N LEU A 18 -7.40 -4.34 16.85
CA LEU A 18 -6.84 -4.08 18.17
C LEU A 18 -6.58 -2.59 18.40
N LEU A 19 -5.98 -1.91 17.42
CA LEU A 19 -5.73 -0.47 17.47
C LEU A 19 -7.03 0.33 17.53
N ALA A 20 -8.07 -0.07 16.81
CA ALA A 20 -9.37 0.59 16.89
C ALA A 20 -9.96 0.55 18.30
N PHE A 21 -9.92 -0.61 18.98
CA PHE A 21 -10.36 -0.72 20.37
C PHE A 21 -9.47 0.09 21.33
N VAL A 22 -8.15 -0.05 21.21
CA VAL A 22 -7.20 0.65 22.08
C VAL A 22 -7.37 2.15 21.95
N MET A 23 -7.37 2.69 20.71
CA MET A 23 -7.49 4.11 20.45
C MET A 23 -8.87 4.67 20.81
N GLY A 24 -9.94 3.91 20.55
CA GLY A 24 -11.31 4.32 20.84
C GLY A 24 -11.64 4.37 22.33
N LEU A 25 -11.07 3.47 23.13
CA LEU A 25 -11.39 3.37 24.56
C LEU A 25 -10.42 4.16 25.46
N TRP A 26 -9.13 4.23 25.12
CA TRP A 26 -8.13 4.86 26.01
C TRP A 26 -7.03 5.63 25.29
N GLY A 27 -6.52 5.10 24.18
CA GLY A 27 -5.29 5.56 23.53
C GLY A 27 -5.36 7.03 23.13
N SER A 28 -6.50 7.49 22.58
CA SER A 28 -6.66 8.87 22.14
C SER A 28 -6.52 9.90 23.27
N SER A 29 -6.83 9.54 24.52
CA SER A 29 -6.69 10.43 25.69
C SER A 29 -5.27 10.54 26.23
N ARG A 30 -4.37 9.64 25.82
CA ARG A 30 -3.00 9.53 26.34
C ARG A 30 -1.92 9.96 25.35
N MET A 31 -2.32 10.40 24.15
CA MET A 31 -1.43 10.76 23.06
C MET A 31 -1.70 12.20 22.63
N SER A 32 -0.70 12.87 22.06
CA SER A 32 -0.96 14.16 21.41
C SER A 32 -1.85 13.97 20.18
N GLN A 33 -2.59 15.01 19.79
CA GLN A 33 -3.49 14.91 18.65
C GLN A 33 -2.76 14.51 17.35
N ILE A 34 -1.54 14.98 17.13
CA ILE A 34 -0.71 14.54 15.99
C ILE A 34 -0.43 13.03 16.05
N GLN A 35 -0.06 12.51 17.22
CA GLN A 35 0.18 11.07 17.36
C GLN A 35 -1.07 10.26 17.07
N VAL A 36 -2.22 10.71 17.56
CA VAL A 36 -3.51 10.08 17.26
C VAL A 36 -3.72 10.04 15.75
N ILE A 37 -3.60 11.17 15.05
CA ILE A 37 -3.78 11.24 13.59
C ILE A 37 -2.80 10.29 12.86
N LEU A 38 -1.54 10.22 13.29
CA LEU A 38 -0.54 9.34 12.68
C LEU A 38 -0.80 7.86 12.96
N VAL A 39 -1.35 7.50 14.13
CA VAL A 39 -1.84 6.14 14.40
C VAL A 39 -2.99 5.78 13.47
N PHE A 40 -3.96 6.69 13.28
CA PHE A 40 -5.05 6.47 12.32
C PHE A 40 -4.53 6.36 10.87
N SER A 41 -3.48 7.09 10.51
CA SER A 41 -2.80 6.95 9.22
C SER A 41 -2.21 5.55 9.04
N TRP A 42 -1.52 5.04 10.07
CA TRP A 42 -0.99 3.68 10.06
C TRP A 42 -2.11 2.63 9.99
N MET A 43 -3.21 2.81 10.73
CA MET A 43 -4.39 1.95 10.62
C MET A 43 -4.96 1.94 9.19
N GLY A 44 -5.01 3.09 8.51
CA GLY A 44 -5.40 3.16 7.11
C GLY A 44 -4.48 2.38 6.17
N MET A 45 -3.18 2.31 6.48
CA MET A 45 -2.21 1.49 5.74
C MET A 45 -2.38 -0.01 6.04
N LEU A 46 -2.63 -0.40 7.29
CA LEU A 46 -2.93 -1.80 7.64
C LEU A 46 -4.16 -2.31 6.87
N MET A 47 -5.21 -1.50 6.80
CA MET A 47 -6.42 -1.85 6.05
C MET A 47 -6.17 -1.89 4.54
N HIS A 48 -5.31 -1.02 4.01
CA HIS A 48 -4.93 -1.03 2.59
C HIS A 48 -4.19 -2.29 2.19
N GLN A 49 -3.21 -2.71 2.99
CA GLN A 49 -2.53 -3.97 2.79
C GLN A 49 -3.48 -5.18 2.95
N PHE A 50 -4.41 -5.12 3.89
CA PHE A 50 -5.44 -6.13 4.01
C PHE A 50 -6.32 -6.19 2.74
N GLU A 51 -6.71 -5.03 2.21
CA GLU A 51 -7.50 -4.96 0.99
C GLU A 51 -6.77 -5.60 -0.19
N GLU A 52 -5.48 -5.27 -0.36
CA GLU A 52 -4.62 -5.73 -1.45
C GLU A 52 -4.36 -7.23 -1.45
N TYR A 53 -4.15 -7.85 -0.28
CA TYR A 53 -3.66 -9.23 -0.16
C TYR A 53 -4.66 -10.20 0.48
N ALA A 54 -5.60 -9.71 1.30
CA ALA A 54 -6.54 -10.54 2.06
C ALA A 54 -7.94 -10.55 1.46
N TYR A 55 -8.59 -9.39 1.38
CA TYR A 55 -9.95 -9.26 0.88
C TYR A 55 -10.24 -7.84 0.35
N PRO A 56 -10.60 -7.69 -0.94
CA PRO A 56 -10.86 -8.78 -1.87
C PRO A 56 -9.58 -9.51 -2.33
N GLY A 57 -8.38 -8.97 -2.10
CA GLY A 57 -7.14 -9.59 -2.57
C GLY A 57 -6.96 -9.47 -4.09
N GLY A 58 -5.86 -9.96 -4.65
CA GLY A 58 -5.60 -9.89 -6.11
C GLY A 58 -4.65 -8.79 -6.54
N PHE A 59 -4.20 -7.93 -5.63
CA PHE A 59 -3.23 -6.90 -5.97
C PHE A 59 -1.94 -7.43 -6.62
N PRO A 60 -1.33 -8.55 -6.17
CA PRO A 60 -0.09 -9.04 -6.75
C PRO A 60 -0.14 -9.31 -8.25
N ILE A 61 -1.17 -10.04 -8.73
CA ILE A 61 -1.30 -10.31 -10.17
C ILE A 61 -1.64 -9.05 -10.94
N ILE A 62 -2.48 -8.16 -10.38
CA ILE A 62 -2.84 -6.90 -11.03
C ILE A 62 -1.58 -6.04 -11.18
N SER A 63 -0.74 -5.96 -10.15
CA SER A 63 0.51 -5.20 -10.19
C SER A 63 1.51 -5.78 -11.18
N ASN A 64 1.76 -7.09 -11.11
CA ASN A 64 2.72 -7.74 -11.99
C ASN A 64 2.26 -7.72 -13.47
N MET A 65 1.03 -8.18 -13.74
CA MET A 65 0.50 -8.30 -15.10
C MET A 65 -0.06 -6.98 -15.62
N ALA A 66 -1.03 -6.37 -14.92
CA ALA A 66 -1.72 -5.20 -15.45
C ALA A 66 -0.83 -3.95 -15.35
N GLY A 67 -0.16 -3.78 -14.22
CA GLY A 67 0.66 -2.63 -13.87
C GLY A 67 2.05 -2.61 -14.53
N LEU A 68 2.78 -3.73 -14.44
CA LEU A 68 4.18 -3.84 -14.85
C LEU A 68 4.38 -4.64 -16.15
N GLY A 69 3.31 -5.22 -16.69
CA GLY A 69 3.32 -5.86 -18.01
C GLY A 69 3.96 -7.24 -18.06
N GLU A 70 4.15 -7.91 -16.92
CA GLU A 70 4.65 -9.28 -16.88
C GLU A 70 3.58 -10.26 -17.36
N LEU A 71 3.91 -11.11 -18.34
CA LEU A 71 2.96 -12.05 -18.94
C LEU A 71 3.36 -13.52 -18.79
N GLU A 72 4.60 -13.81 -18.41
CA GLU A 72 5.13 -15.18 -18.33
C GLU A 72 4.99 -15.73 -16.91
N HIS A 73 5.44 -14.96 -15.91
CA HIS A 73 5.45 -15.39 -14.50
C HIS A 73 4.84 -14.35 -13.53
N PRO A 74 3.62 -13.85 -13.78
CA PRO A 74 3.02 -12.80 -12.96
C PRO A 74 2.69 -13.26 -11.52
N GLU A 75 2.72 -14.56 -11.24
CA GLU A 75 2.58 -15.14 -9.90
C GLU A 75 3.78 -14.90 -8.99
N ARG A 76 4.93 -14.47 -9.55
CA ARG A 76 6.18 -14.31 -8.79
C ARG A 76 7.15 -13.23 -9.31
N TYR A 77 6.82 -12.55 -10.41
CA TYR A 77 7.68 -11.51 -10.96
C TYR A 77 6.87 -10.32 -11.51
N PRO A 78 7.36 -9.07 -11.34
CA PRO A 78 8.54 -8.67 -10.57
C PRO A 78 8.34 -8.70 -9.05
N LEU A 79 7.11 -8.54 -8.55
CA LEU A 79 6.82 -8.74 -7.13
C LEU A 79 6.75 -10.25 -6.84
N ASN A 80 7.19 -10.63 -5.64
CA ASN A 80 7.03 -11.97 -5.08
C ASN A 80 6.65 -11.91 -3.61
N ALA A 81 6.13 -13.00 -3.06
CA ALA A 81 5.58 -13.02 -1.72
C ALA A 81 6.61 -12.63 -0.63
N ARG A 82 7.90 -12.96 -0.82
CA ARG A 82 8.95 -12.62 0.15
C ARG A 82 9.24 -11.12 0.14
N GLN A 83 9.38 -10.54 -1.04
CA GLN A 83 9.59 -9.11 -1.19
C GLN A 83 8.37 -8.33 -0.67
N SER A 84 7.15 -8.71 -1.03
CA SER A 84 5.93 -8.06 -0.54
C SER A 84 5.84 -8.10 0.98
N PHE A 85 6.14 -9.23 1.63
CA PHE A 85 6.20 -9.32 3.09
C PHE A 85 7.20 -8.33 3.68
N LEU A 86 8.43 -8.27 3.14
CA LEU A 86 9.48 -7.41 3.69
C LEU A 86 9.15 -5.92 3.50
N SER A 87 8.69 -5.53 2.31
CA SER A 87 8.23 -4.16 2.02
C SER A 87 7.09 -3.73 2.92
N ASN A 88 6.07 -4.57 3.08
CA ASN A 88 4.86 -4.18 3.79
C ASN A 88 4.98 -4.26 5.32
N VAL A 89 5.70 -5.24 5.85
CA VAL A 89 5.79 -5.42 7.31
C VAL A 89 6.99 -4.70 7.90
N ILE A 90 8.15 -4.76 7.24
CA ILE A 90 9.36 -4.16 7.82
C ILE A 90 9.46 -2.71 7.41
N PHE A 91 9.63 -2.45 6.10
CA PHE A 91 9.91 -1.09 5.65
C PHE A 91 8.70 -0.16 5.85
N CYS A 92 7.51 -0.59 5.42
CA CYS A 92 6.31 0.24 5.53
C CYS A 92 5.92 0.48 6.99
N TYR A 93 5.90 -0.53 7.87
CA TYR A 93 5.53 -0.28 9.28
C TYR A 93 6.53 0.65 9.96
N LEU A 94 7.84 0.51 9.70
CA LEU A 94 8.82 1.45 10.23
C LEU A 94 8.55 2.88 9.74
N SER A 95 8.22 3.06 8.45
CA SER A 95 7.90 4.39 7.91
C SER A 95 6.65 5.04 8.50
N TYR A 96 5.70 4.25 9.03
CA TYR A 96 4.52 4.77 9.73
C TYR A 96 4.70 4.90 11.25
N ILE A 97 5.42 3.98 11.88
CA ILE A 97 5.64 3.97 13.33
C ILE A 97 6.63 5.05 13.75
N ILE A 98 7.71 5.28 12.99
CA ILE A 98 8.72 6.28 13.35
C ILE A 98 8.08 7.68 13.50
N PRO A 99 7.27 8.19 12.57
CA PRO A 99 6.58 9.48 12.76
C PRO A 99 5.71 9.56 14.02
N ILE A 100 5.08 8.45 14.45
CA ILE A 100 4.26 8.40 15.68
C ILE A 100 5.13 8.62 16.92
N LEU A 101 6.38 8.14 16.90
CA LEU A 101 7.35 8.32 17.99
C LEU A 101 7.96 9.72 18.01
N PHE A 102 7.99 10.41 16.87
CA PHE A 102 8.54 11.76 16.72
C PHE A 102 7.49 12.76 16.22
N PRO A 103 6.39 12.99 16.96
CA PRO A 103 5.25 13.80 16.50
C PRO A 103 5.55 15.29 16.35
N HIS A 104 6.70 15.77 16.84
CA HIS A 104 7.17 17.13 16.66
C HIS A 104 7.84 17.36 15.29
N LEU A 105 8.27 16.28 14.61
CA LEU A 105 8.82 16.31 13.27
C LEU A 105 7.68 16.22 12.24
N ILE A 106 6.97 17.34 12.06
CA ILE A 106 5.79 17.44 11.20
C ILE A 106 6.07 17.03 9.76
N TRP A 107 7.29 17.25 9.24
CA TRP A 107 7.66 16.79 7.91
C TRP A 107 7.64 15.25 7.79
N MET A 108 8.03 14.51 8.84
CA MET A 108 8.00 13.03 8.84
C MET A 108 6.57 12.51 8.85
N GLY A 109 5.73 13.11 9.70
CA GLY A 109 4.30 12.83 9.71
C GLY A 109 3.67 13.12 8.35
N ALA A 110 3.98 14.28 7.77
CA ALA A 110 3.53 14.68 6.44
C ALA A 110 3.98 13.70 5.35
N SER A 111 5.24 13.24 5.38
CA SER A 111 5.73 12.22 4.45
C SER A 111 4.92 10.92 4.53
N SER A 112 4.61 10.45 5.73
CA SER A 112 3.83 9.21 5.91
C SER A 112 2.38 9.34 5.45
N VAL A 113 1.68 10.44 5.79
CA VAL A 113 0.29 10.61 5.38
C VAL A 113 0.16 10.88 3.87
N LEU A 114 1.09 11.66 3.29
CA LEU A 114 1.09 11.96 1.85
C LEU A 114 1.50 10.75 1.01
N ALA A 115 2.35 9.85 1.53
CA ALA A 115 2.64 8.58 0.88
C ALA A 115 1.35 7.78 0.62
N GLY A 116 0.41 7.80 1.58
CA GLY A 116 -0.91 7.22 1.39
C GLY A 116 -1.78 7.95 0.36
N VAL A 117 -1.67 9.28 0.26
CA VAL A 117 -2.40 10.06 -0.76
C VAL A 117 -1.93 9.71 -2.18
N TRP A 118 -0.63 9.47 -2.40
CA TRP A 118 -0.11 9.06 -3.71
C TRP A 118 -0.66 7.72 -4.20
N GLN A 119 -1.18 6.88 -3.29
CA GLN A 119 -1.88 5.65 -3.65
C GLN A 119 -3.20 5.95 -4.37
N LEU A 120 -3.83 7.11 -4.14
CA LEU A 120 -5.14 7.44 -4.71
C LEU A 120 -5.10 7.56 -6.25
N PRO A 121 -4.19 8.34 -6.88
CA PRO A 121 -4.04 8.30 -8.34
C PRO A 121 -3.54 6.93 -8.84
N GLY A 122 -2.73 6.21 -8.05
CA GLY A 122 -2.26 4.87 -8.38
C GLY A 122 -3.41 3.87 -8.54
N HIS A 123 -4.21 3.67 -7.51
CA HIS A 123 -5.36 2.76 -7.52
C HIS A 123 -6.56 3.36 -8.25
N GLY A 124 -6.89 4.63 -8.01
CA GLY A 124 -8.10 5.25 -8.54
C GLY A 124 -8.08 5.48 -10.05
N ILE A 125 -6.89 5.73 -10.61
CA ILE A 125 -6.73 6.08 -12.03
C ILE A 125 -5.85 5.05 -12.74
N ALA A 126 -4.56 4.99 -12.42
CA ALA A 126 -3.59 4.27 -13.24
C ALA A 126 -3.87 2.75 -13.33
N MET A 127 -4.12 2.11 -12.18
CA MET A 127 -4.42 0.67 -12.12
C MET A 127 -5.78 0.36 -12.73
N ASN A 128 -6.80 1.17 -12.45
CA ASN A 128 -8.14 1.00 -13.01
C ASN A 128 -8.15 1.11 -14.54
N ILE A 129 -7.39 2.05 -15.13
CA ILE A 129 -7.22 2.16 -16.59
C ILE A 129 -6.57 0.89 -17.14
N ARG A 130 -5.47 0.43 -16.53
CA ARG A 130 -4.73 -0.76 -17.00
C ARG A 130 -5.53 -2.06 -16.83
N LEU A 131 -6.30 -2.16 -15.75
CA LEU A 131 -7.16 -3.28 -15.45
C LEU A 131 -8.48 -3.23 -16.24
N LYS A 132 -8.83 -2.09 -16.87
CA LYS A 132 -10.16 -1.85 -17.46
C LYS A 132 -11.30 -2.05 -16.44
N SER A 133 -11.08 -1.59 -15.21
CA SER A 133 -11.99 -1.77 -14.08
C SER A 133 -12.27 -0.42 -13.39
N LYS A 134 -13.38 -0.33 -12.66
CA LYS A 134 -13.70 0.84 -11.81
C LYS A 134 -13.11 0.73 -10.40
N TYR A 135 -12.68 -0.47 -10.04
CA TYR A 135 -12.14 -0.77 -8.73
C TYR A 135 -10.99 -1.76 -8.84
N ASN A 136 -10.05 -1.65 -7.91
CA ASN A 136 -9.04 -2.65 -7.67
C ASN A 136 -8.72 -2.66 -6.16
N PRO A 137 -8.21 -3.79 -5.64
CA PRO A 137 -7.81 -3.91 -4.24
C PRO A 137 -6.84 -2.79 -3.84
N GLY A 138 -7.16 -2.10 -2.75
CA GLY A 138 -6.43 -0.96 -2.19
C GLY A 138 -7.09 0.40 -2.47
N LEU A 139 -8.10 0.45 -3.35
CA LEU A 139 -8.79 1.70 -3.64
C LEU A 139 -9.67 2.18 -2.48
N ALA A 140 -10.42 1.27 -1.83
CA ALA A 140 -11.39 1.67 -0.81
C ALA A 140 -10.69 2.23 0.43
N SER A 141 -9.68 1.55 0.96
CA SER A 141 -8.87 1.99 2.09
C SER A 141 -8.15 3.30 1.80
N THR A 142 -7.65 3.49 0.57
CA THR A 142 -6.97 4.73 0.19
C THR A 142 -7.94 5.90 0.15
N ALA A 143 -9.11 5.71 -0.47
CA ALA A 143 -10.10 6.75 -0.64
C ALA A 143 -10.86 7.08 0.67
N LEU A 144 -11.13 6.07 1.50
CA LEU A 144 -11.99 6.20 2.68
C LEU A 144 -11.25 6.30 4.00
N LEU A 145 -9.98 5.87 4.08
CA LEU A 145 -9.18 5.95 5.31
C LEU A 145 -7.98 6.86 5.13
N GLN A 146 -7.08 6.57 4.19
CA GLN A 146 -5.82 7.29 4.08
C GLN A 146 -6.02 8.75 3.65
N THR A 147 -6.84 8.98 2.62
CA THR A 147 -7.07 10.33 2.08
C THR A 147 -7.77 11.24 3.11
N PRO A 148 -8.87 10.82 3.78
CA PRO A 148 -9.49 11.64 4.82
C PRO A 148 -8.55 11.95 5.99
N VAL A 149 -7.75 10.96 6.43
CA VAL A 149 -6.75 11.18 7.49
C VAL A 149 -5.68 12.18 7.06
N ALA A 150 -5.20 12.11 5.81
CA ALA A 150 -4.22 13.06 5.30
C ALA A 150 -4.79 14.49 5.20
N ILE A 151 -6.04 14.64 4.74
CA ILE A 151 -6.74 15.93 4.72
C ILE A 151 -6.84 16.49 6.14
N TYR A 152 -7.25 15.66 7.10
CA TYR A 152 -7.37 16.07 8.49
C TYR A 152 -6.01 16.42 9.12
N TYR A 153 -4.95 15.67 8.81
CA TYR A 153 -3.58 15.98 9.23
C TYR A 153 -3.14 17.37 8.74
N ILE A 154 -3.31 17.65 7.45
CA ILE A 154 -2.95 18.94 6.85
C ILE A 154 -3.76 20.07 7.51
N TRP A 155 -5.07 19.89 7.61
CA TRP A 155 -5.95 20.86 8.27
C TRP A 155 -5.52 21.14 9.71
N TYR A 156 -5.24 20.09 10.48
CA TYR A 156 -4.85 20.21 11.89
C TYR A 156 -3.53 20.97 12.04
N VAL A 157 -2.52 20.62 11.24
CA VAL A 157 -1.21 21.29 11.27
C VAL A 157 -1.35 22.76 10.89
N VAL A 158 -2.08 23.09 9.83
CA VAL A 158 -2.26 24.47 9.38
C VAL A 158 -2.99 25.32 10.42
N HIS A 159 -4.00 24.75 11.09
CA HIS A 159 -4.86 25.51 11.99
C HIS A 159 -4.32 25.61 13.43
N TYR A 160 -3.72 24.54 13.95
CA TYR A 160 -3.30 24.45 15.35
C TYR A 160 -1.78 24.44 15.55
N MET A 161 -0.99 24.32 14.47
CA MET A 161 0.47 24.30 14.50
C MET A 161 1.08 25.22 13.42
N PRO A 162 0.65 26.51 13.33
CA PRO A 162 1.01 27.38 12.21
C PRO A 162 2.51 27.64 12.10
N GLU A 163 3.24 27.65 13.23
CA GLU A 163 4.70 27.82 13.24
C GLU A 163 5.43 26.63 12.60
N GLN A 164 4.85 25.43 12.65
CA GLN A 164 5.41 24.21 12.08
C GLN A 164 4.84 23.90 10.68
N ALA A 165 3.81 24.61 10.22
CA ALA A 165 3.12 24.32 8.97
C ALA A 165 4.03 24.37 7.73
N GLY A 166 5.11 25.16 7.76
CA GLY A 166 6.13 25.18 6.72
C GLY A 166 6.77 23.80 6.46
N GLN A 167 6.78 22.91 7.46
CA GLN A 167 7.30 21.55 7.32
C GLN A 167 6.47 20.66 6.39
N LEU A 168 5.20 21.01 6.12
CA LEU A 168 4.36 20.27 5.17
C LEU A 168 4.98 20.23 3.77
N TRP A 169 5.70 21.29 3.36
CA TRP A 169 6.40 21.34 2.07
C TRP A 169 7.49 20.28 1.95
N TRP A 170 8.20 19.99 3.05
CA TRP A 170 9.19 18.91 3.10
C TRP A 170 8.55 17.51 3.13
N GLY A 171 7.29 17.43 3.58
CA GLY A 171 6.49 16.22 3.53
C GLY A 171 6.33 15.65 2.12
N ILE A 172 6.19 16.51 1.10
CA ILE A 172 5.98 16.11 -0.29
C ILE A 172 7.18 15.32 -0.85
N PRO A 173 8.41 15.88 -0.96
CA PRO A 173 9.55 15.10 -1.42
C PRO A 173 9.87 13.94 -0.48
N GLY A 174 9.66 14.09 0.83
CA GLY A 174 9.86 13.00 1.79
C GLY A 174 8.91 11.82 1.56
N SER A 175 7.66 12.06 1.15
CA SER A 175 6.71 10.99 0.81
C SER A 175 7.14 10.19 -0.43
N LEU A 176 7.70 10.86 -1.45
CA LEU A 176 8.22 10.20 -2.64
C LEU A 176 9.45 9.37 -2.33
N VAL A 177 10.37 9.91 -1.52
CA VAL A 177 11.54 9.17 -1.02
C VAL A 177 11.11 7.96 -0.21
N MET A 178 10.13 8.12 0.68
CA MET A 178 9.57 7.01 1.46
C MET A 178 9.00 5.91 0.57
N LEU A 179 8.15 6.23 -0.41
CA LEU A 179 7.58 5.24 -1.33
C LEU A 179 8.67 4.54 -2.15
N PHE A 180 9.66 5.30 -2.62
CA PHE A 180 10.79 4.76 -3.34
C PHE A 180 11.60 3.76 -2.49
N LEU A 181 11.97 4.13 -1.27
CA LEU A 181 12.73 3.27 -0.36
C LEU A 181 11.93 2.06 0.13
N THR A 182 10.62 2.21 0.33
CA THR A 182 9.76 1.16 0.89
C THR A 182 9.39 0.10 -0.14
N PHE A 183 9.10 0.52 -1.37
CA PHE A 183 8.55 -0.37 -2.39
C PHE A 183 9.49 -0.56 -3.56
N ILE A 184 9.96 0.52 -4.18
CA ILE A 184 10.74 0.44 -5.43
C ILE A 184 12.10 -0.22 -5.18
N VAL A 185 12.84 0.24 -4.17
CA VAL A 185 14.17 -0.31 -3.85
C VAL A 185 14.09 -1.82 -3.56
N PRO A 186 13.24 -2.32 -2.64
CA PRO A 186 13.13 -3.77 -2.42
C PRO A 186 12.73 -4.56 -3.66
N ILE A 187 11.83 -4.05 -4.52
CA ILE A 187 11.47 -4.71 -5.78
C ILE A 187 12.72 -4.83 -6.69
N LEU A 188 13.48 -3.74 -6.86
CA LEU A 188 14.66 -3.74 -7.73
C LEU A 188 15.72 -4.76 -7.28
N PHE A 189 15.91 -4.92 -5.97
CA PHE A 189 16.89 -5.85 -5.41
C PHE A 189 16.40 -7.30 -5.30
N MET A 190 15.08 -7.53 -5.26
CA MET A 190 14.51 -8.84 -4.94
C MET A 190 13.62 -9.44 -6.02
N LYS A 191 13.44 -8.75 -7.16
CA LYS A 191 12.74 -9.32 -8.33
C LYS A 191 13.53 -10.52 -8.87
N ASP A 192 12.83 -11.61 -9.09
CA ASP A 192 13.43 -12.87 -9.55
C ASP A 192 12.37 -13.71 -10.27
N ARG A 193 12.60 -14.03 -11.56
CA ARG A 193 11.68 -14.85 -12.35
C ARG A 193 11.62 -16.30 -11.84
N ASP A 194 12.70 -16.78 -11.23
CA ASP A 194 12.82 -18.13 -10.68
C ASP A 194 12.55 -18.16 -9.17
N SER A 195 11.93 -17.11 -8.64
CA SER A 195 11.65 -16.99 -7.21
C SER A 195 10.90 -18.20 -6.68
N LYS A 196 11.46 -18.80 -5.62
CA LYS A 196 10.84 -19.92 -4.86
C LYS A 196 9.66 -19.46 -4.00
N TYR A 197 9.26 -18.19 -4.12
CA TYR A 197 8.23 -17.56 -3.28
C TYR A 197 7.10 -16.96 -4.13
N PRO A 198 6.38 -17.78 -4.92
CA PRO A 198 5.18 -17.29 -5.60
C PRO A 198 4.13 -16.87 -4.57
N PHE A 199 3.23 -15.99 -5.00
CA PHE A 199 1.99 -15.72 -4.28
C PHE A 199 1.06 -16.93 -4.34
N ASP A 200 0.22 -17.09 -3.32
CA ASP A 200 -0.82 -18.11 -3.30
C ASP A 200 -2.00 -17.70 -4.17
N ASP A 201 -2.75 -18.68 -4.67
CA ASP A 201 -3.92 -18.46 -5.53
C ASP A 201 -4.94 -17.47 -4.95
N ARG A 202 -5.14 -17.49 -3.62
CA ARG A 202 -6.04 -16.53 -2.95
C ARG A 202 -5.56 -15.09 -3.07
N GLU A 203 -4.24 -14.89 -3.01
CA GLU A 203 -3.62 -13.57 -3.09
C GLU A 203 -3.64 -13.07 -4.53
N LEU A 204 -3.54 -13.98 -5.50
CA LEU A 204 -3.56 -13.65 -6.93
C LEU A 204 -4.98 -13.40 -7.44
N TYR A 205 -5.97 -14.17 -7.00
CA TYR A 205 -7.27 -14.22 -7.67
C TYR A 205 -8.46 -13.85 -6.81
N GLY A 206 -8.23 -13.25 -5.64
CA GLY A 206 -9.32 -12.86 -4.75
C GLY A 206 -10.28 -11.83 -5.37
N TYR A 207 -9.76 -10.85 -6.13
CA TYR A 207 -10.59 -9.90 -6.89
C TYR A 207 -10.79 -10.31 -8.35
N ASN A 208 -12.05 -10.57 -8.72
CA ASN A 208 -12.52 -10.72 -10.10
C ASN A 208 -11.62 -11.62 -10.98
N LYS A 209 -11.39 -12.85 -10.52
CA LYS A 209 -10.52 -13.86 -11.16
C LYS A 209 -10.78 -13.99 -12.66
N GLU A 210 -12.04 -14.15 -13.06
CA GLU A 210 -12.43 -14.37 -14.45
C GLU A 210 -12.01 -13.20 -15.35
N HIS A 211 -12.21 -11.96 -14.87
CA HIS A 211 -11.81 -10.78 -15.61
C HIS A 211 -10.29 -10.66 -15.74
N VAL A 212 -9.56 -10.88 -14.65
CA VAL A 212 -8.10 -10.81 -14.63
C VAL A 212 -7.49 -11.85 -15.56
N MET A 213 -7.97 -13.10 -15.51
CA MET A 213 -7.50 -14.18 -16.39
C MET A 213 -7.80 -13.87 -17.86
N ARG A 214 -9.02 -13.41 -18.17
CA ARG A 214 -9.36 -13.00 -19.54
C ARG A 214 -8.44 -11.90 -20.05
N LEU A 215 -8.20 -10.86 -19.25
CA LEU A 215 -7.30 -9.76 -19.63
C LEU A 215 -5.86 -10.24 -19.82
N TRP A 216 -5.39 -11.20 -19.02
CA TRP A 216 -4.06 -11.78 -19.18
C TRP A 216 -3.94 -12.55 -20.50
N GLU A 217 -4.91 -13.40 -20.84
CA GLU A 217 -4.94 -14.11 -22.13
C GLU A 217 -4.99 -13.15 -23.33
N GLU A 218 -5.84 -12.12 -23.27
CA GLU A 218 -5.90 -11.05 -24.29
C GLU A 218 -4.52 -10.41 -24.53
N ARG A 219 -3.79 -10.11 -23.45
CA ARG A 219 -2.46 -9.49 -23.54
C ARG A 219 -1.39 -10.44 -24.08
N LYS A 220 -1.44 -11.73 -23.72
CA LYS A 220 -0.54 -12.75 -24.29
C LYS A 220 -0.75 -12.89 -25.79
N ALA A 221 -2.00 -13.02 -26.23
CA ALA A 221 -2.35 -13.10 -27.64
C ALA A 221 -1.89 -11.85 -28.42
N ALA A 222 -2.08 -10.66 -27.85
CA ALA A 222 -1.63 -9.41 -28.46
C ALA A 222 -0.09 -9.28 -28.53
N LYS A 223 0.65 -9.86 -27.58
CA LYS A 223 2.12 -9.92 -27.63
C LYS A 223 2.58 -10.86 -28.75
N ALA A 224 2.04 -12.08 -28.81
CA ALA A 224 2.37 -13.06 -29.84
C ALA A 224 2.12 -12.51 -31.26
N ALA A 225 0.95 -11.91 -31.49
CA ALA A 225 0.60 -11.32 -32.79
C ALA A 225 1.49 -10.14 -33.22
N LYS A 226 2.20 -9.50 -32.29
CA LYS A 226 3.21 -8.46 -32.60
C LYS A 226 4.58 -9.05 -32.92
N GLU A 227 4.92 -10.19 -32.33
CA GLU A 227 6.20 -10.88 -32.57
C GLU A 227 6.20 -11.65 -33.90
N GLU A 228 5.03 -11.98 -34.43
CA GLU A 228 4.83 -12.62 -35.75
C GLU A 228 4.86 -11.63 -36.94
N ARG A 229 4.90 -10.31 -36.69
CA ARG A 229 4.91 -9.25 -37.73
C ARG A 229 6.29 -8.64 -37.88
#